data_AF-A0A5D0X933-F1
#
_entry.id   AF-A0A5D0X933-F1
#
_cell.length_a   1.000
_cell.length_b   1.000
_cell.length_c   1.000
_cell.angle_alpha   90.00
_cell.angle_beta   90.00
_cell.angle_gamma   90.00
#
_symmetry.space_group_name_H-M   'P 1'
#
loop_
_entity.id
_entity.type
_entity.pdbx_description
1 polymer ?
#
loop_
_entity_poly.entity_id
_entity_poly.type
_entity_poly.pdbx_seq_one_letter_code
_entity_poly.pdbx_strand_id
1 'polypeptide(L)'
;MCDCEVPQAFNERWRTARKPHRCCECGAWIKPGDRYNYVSGIWDNQPDSHHTCVECVQVRDWIVSQSTRWDCEPCFTQLYDDMPRADWPPHLVEAQAVLREELARKAA
;
A
#
# COMPACT_ATOMS: atom_id res chain seq x y z
N MET A 1 20.94 9.29 8.25
CA MET A 1 19.85 10.11 7.68
C MET A 1 19.38 9.37 6.45
N CYS A 2 18.07 9.17 6.30
CA CYS A 2 17.55 8.43 5.16
C CYS A 2 17.42 9.39 3.98
N ASP A 3 18.02 9.04 2.84
CA ASP A 3 18.02 9.82 1.60
C ASP A 3 16.72 9.60 0.79
N CYS A 4 15.57 9.43 1.45
CA CYS A 4 14.30 9.33 0.74
C CYS A 4 13.97 10.67 0.08
N GLU A 5 13.68 10.65 -1.22
CA GLU A 5 13.18 11.82 -1.92
C GLU A 5 11.74 12.12 -1.50
N VAL A 6 11.49 13.34 -1.01
CA VAL A 6 10.15 13.81 -0.66
C VAL A 6 9.52 14.55 -1.84
N PRO A 7 8.24 14.30 -2.14
CA PRO A 7 7.59 14.97 -3.26
C PRO A 7 7.41 16.47 -2.99
N GLN A 8 7.61 17.29 -4.01
CA GLN A 8 7.35 18.74 -3.99
C GLN A 8 5.86 19.07 -3.86
N ALA A 9 5.00 18.17 -4.32
CA ALA A 9 3.56 18.23 -4.14
C ALA A 9 3.03 16.83 -3.89
N PHE A 10 2.07 16.69 -2.96
CA PHE A 10 1.53 15.39 -2.59
C PHE A 10 0.01 15.45 -2.43
N ASN A 11 -0.68 14.47 -3.01
CA ASN A 11 -2.12 14.29 -2.85
C ASN A 11 -2.45 12.81 -2.77
N GLU A 12 -3.07 12.41 -1.67
CA GLU A 12 -3.48 11.05 -1.37
C GLU A 12 -5.01 10.96 -1.29
N ARG A 13 -5.60 9.94 -1.91
CA ARG A 13 -7.05 9.70 -1.89
C ARG A 13 -7.37 8.22 -1.97
N TRP A 14 -8.36 7.79 -1.18
CA TRP A 14 -8.98 6.48 -1.34
C TRP A 14 -9.97 6.47 -2.50
N ARG A 15 -9.86 5.48 -3.39
CA ARG A 15 -10.73 5.32 -4.56
C ARG A 15 -11.20 3.89 -4.70
N THR A 16 -12.31 3.71 -5.41
CA THR A 16 -12.76 2.40 -5.90
C THR A 16 -12.34 2.23 -7.34
N ALA A 17 -11.71 1.11 -7.67
CA ALA A 17 -11.22 0.82 -9.01
C ALA A 17 -12.39 0.66 -9.98
N ARG A 18 -12.39 1.46 -11.05
CA ARG A 18 -13.34 1.33 -12.17
C ARG A 18 -12.79 0.46 -13.30
N LYS A 19 -11.47 0.27 -13.33
CA LYS A 19 -10.72 -0.56 -14.27
C LYS A 19 -9.62 -1.28 -13.49
N PRO A 20 -9.02 -2.38 -14.01
CA PRO A 20 -7.91 -3.02 -13.33
C PRO A 20 -6.69 -2.10 -13.26
N HIS A 21 -6.01 -2.09 -12.11
CA HIS A 21 -4.75 -1.39 -11.87
C HIS A 21 -3.69 -2.35 -11.34
N ARG A 22 -2.40 -2.04 -11.53
CA ARG A 22 -1.29 -2.75 -10.89
C ARG A 22 -0.88 -2.00 -9.64
N CYS A 23 -0.74 -2.72 -8.52
CA CYS A 23 -0.18 -2.16 -7.29
C CYS A 23 1.28 -1.78 -7.52
N CYS A 24 1.70 -0.59 -7.13
CA CYS A 24 3.09 -0.14 -7.28
C CYS A 24 4.06 -0.85 -6.33
N GLU A 25 3.56 -1.41 -5.22
CA GLU A 25 4.40 -2.10 -4.23
C GLU A 25 4.55 -3.59 -4.58
N CYS A 26 3.47 -4.37 -4.45
CA CYS A 26 3.53 -5.83 -4.63
C CYS A 26 3.31 -6.30 -6.08
N GLY A 27 3.03 -5.39 -7.02
CA GLY A 27 2.70 -5.74 -8.39
C GLY A 27 1.37 -6.48 -8.59
N ALA A 28 0.59 -6.75 -7.53
CA ALA A 28 -0.69 -7.45 -7.65
C ALA A 28 -1.74 -6.64 -8.43
N TRP A 29 -2.71 -7.34 -9.02
CA TRP A 29 -3.85 -6.70 -9.69
C TRP A 29 -4.88 -6.21 -8.67
N ILE A 30 -5.22 -4.93 -8.74
CA ILE A 30 -6.37 -4.31 -8.10
C ILE A 30 -7.54 -4.44 -9.08
N LYS A 31 -8.56 -5.22 -8.73
CA LYS A 31 -9.68 -5.52 -9.62
C LYS A 31 -10.71 -4.39 -9.62
N PRO A 32 -11.52 -4.23 -10.68
CA PRO A 32 -12.68 -3.36 -10.63
C PRO A 32 -13.58 -3.67 -9.42
N GLY A 33 -13.99 -2.65 -8.68
CA GLY A 33 -14.73 -2.79 -7.42
C GLY A 33 -13.86 -2.78 -6.17
N ASP A 34 -12.55 -3.07 -6.28
CA ASP A 34 -11.65 -3.02 -5.14
C ASP A 34 -11.37 -1.57 -4.71
N ARG A 35 -11.26 -1.35 -3.40
CA ARG A 35 -10.73 -0.10 -2.87
C ARG A 35 -9.21 -0.11 -2.96
N TYR A 36 -8.62 1.03 -3.26
CA TYR A 36 -7.17 1.23 -3.27
C TYR A 36 -6.83 2.65 -2.88
N ASN A 37 -5.58 2.85 -2.49
CA ASN A 37 -5.02 4.15 -2.20
C ASN A 37 -4.35 4.71 -3.45
N TYR A 38 -4.77 5.90 -3.87
CA TYR A 38 -4.21 6.63 -4.98
C TYR A 38 -3.38 7.79 -4.46
N VAL A 39 -2.11 7.80 -4.82
CA VAL A 39 -1.19 8.91 -4.53
C VAL A 39 -0.74 9.54 -5.83
N SER A 40 -0.69 10.86 -5.87
CA SER A 40 -0.13 11.63 -6.96
C SER A 40 0.73 12.74 -6.42
N GLY A 41 1.84 13.03 -7.08
CA GLY A 41 2.76 14.05 -6.63
C GLY A 41 3.76 14.46 -7.69
N ILE A 42 4.73 15.26 -7.29
CA ILE A 42 5.85 15.69 -8.14
C ILE A 42 7.13 15.25 -7.44
N TRP A 43 7.89 14.37 -8.09
CA TRP A 43 9.21 13.89 -7.71
C TRP A 43 10.18 14.27 -8.82
N ASP A 44 11.37 14.76 -8.50
CA ASP A 44 12.38 15.22 -9.47
C ASP A 44 11.83 16.19 -10.53
N ASN A 45 10.92 17.08 -10.12
CA ASN A 45 10.17 17.99 -11.00
C ASN A 45 9.32 17.29 -12.09
N GLN A 46 9.05 16.00 -11.95
CA GLN A 46 8.20 15.20 -12.82
C GLN A 46 6.93 14.76 -12.07
N PRO A 47 5.74 14.87 -12.69
CA PRO A 47 4.53 14.35 -12.09
C PRO A 47 4.50 12.83 -12.15
N ASP A 48 4.21 12.17 -11.03
CA ASP A 48 3.97 10.72 -10.97
C ASP A 48 2.68 10.38 -10.19
N SER A 49 2.20 9.15 -10.38
CA SER A 49 1.01 8.64 -9.73
C SER A 49 1.10 7.14 -9.46
N HIS A 50 0.70 6.76 -8.25
CA HIS A 50 0.87 5.41 -7.74
C HIS A 50 -0.44 4.88 -7.19
N HIS A 51 -0.64 3.58 -7.40
CA HIS A 51 -1.84 2.87 -6.99
C HIS A 51 -1.39 1.79 -6.01
N THR A 52 -1.83 1.86 -4.76
CA THR A 52 -1.42 0.92 -3.71
C THR A 52 -2.64 0.14 -3.23
N CYS A 53 -2.54 -1.19 -3.23
CA CYS A 53 -3.63 -2.04 -2.73
C CYS A 53 -3.78 -1.89 -1.21
N VAL A 54 -4.97 -2.22 -0.69
CA VAL A 54 -5.28 -2.12 0.75
C VAL A 54 -4.27 -2.90 1.60
N GLU A 55 -3.82 -4.08 1.14
CA GLU A 55 -2.88 -4.91 1.88
C GLU A 55 -1.54 -4.20 2.09
N CYS A 56 -0.99 -3.61 1.04
CA CYS A 56 0.28 -2.89 1.14
C CYS A 56 0.13 -1.64 2.02
N VAL A 57 -1.00 -0.93 1.96
CA VAL A 57 -1.24 0.22 2.84
C VAL A 57 -1.28 -0.21 4.31
N GLN A 58 -1.98 -1.30 4.64
CA GLN A 58 -2.05 -1.79 6.02
C GLN A 58 -0.70 -2.20 6.58
N VAL A 59 0.14 -2.82 5.76
CA VAL A 59 1.51 -3.19 6.14
C VAL A 59 2.36 -1.94 6.37
N ARG A 60 2.27 -0.95 5.48
CA ARG A 60 2.93 0.34 5.65
C ARG A 60 2.52 1.01 6.96
N ASP A 61 1.23 1.11 7.21
CA ASP A 61 0.69 1.73 8.43
C ASP A 61 1.14 0.95 9.69
N TRP A 62 1.25 -0.38 9.61
CA TRP A 62 1.77 -1.19 10.70
C TRP A 62 3.26 -0.91 10.98
N ILE A 63 4.12 -0.84 9.94
CA ILE A 63 5.55 -0.52 10.13
C ILE A 63 5.69 0.86 10.76
N VAL A 64 4.96 1.85 10.23
CA VAL A 64 4.94 3.22 10.75
C VAL A 64 4.50 3.23 12.22
N SER A 65 3.49 2.44 12.59
CA SER A 65 3.05 2.36 13.99
C SER A 65 4.08 1.70 14.93
N GLN A 66 4.96 0.86 14.38
CA GLN A 66 6.01 0.14 15.11
C GLN A 66 7.35 0.89 15.11
N SER A 67 7.43 2.06 14.45
CA SER A 67 8.65 2.77 14.07
C SER A 67 9.50 3.35 15.22
N THR A 68 9.22 3.03 16.48
CA THR A 68 10.19 3.28 17.58
C THR A 68 11.51 2.50 17.42
N ARG A 69 11.59 1.60 16.43
CA ARG A 69 12.71 0.68 16.20
C ARG A 69 13.46 0.86 14.87
N TRP A 70 12.95 1.67 13.95
CA TRP A 70 13.52 1.84 12.61
C TRP A 70 14.12 3.25 12.49
N ASP A 71 15.38 3.36 12.07
CA ASP A 71 16.06 4.64 11.87
C ASP A 71 15.41 5.51 10.76
N CYS A 72 14.50 4.91 9.98
CA CYS A 72 13.68 5.59 8.98
C CYS A 72 12.40 4.81 8.67
N GLU A 73 11.34 5.52 8.30
CA GLU A 73 10.13 4.94 7.70
C GLU A 73 10.43 4.47 6.27
N PRO A 74 9.73 3.44 5.77
CA PRO A 74 9.95 2.93 4.41
C PRO A 74 9.69 4.03 3.38
N CYS A 75 10.60 4.19 2.42
CA CYS A 75 10.43 5.17 1.36
C CYS A 75 9.19 4.82 0.51
N PHE A 76 8.57 5.85 -0.07
CA PHE A 76 7.40 5.69 -0.92
C PHE A 76 7.74 4.79 -2.14
N THR A 77 6.90 3.80 -2.47
CA THR A 77 7.12 2.76 -3.51
C THR A 77 8.20 1.71 -3.26
N GLN A 78 8.81 1.67 -2.07
CA GLN A 78 9.86 0.72 -1.73
C GLN A 78 9.44 -0.26 -0.63
N LEU A 79 8.15 -0.26 -0.24
CA LEU A 79 7.65 -1.09 0.86
C LEU A 79 7.92 -2.58 0.63
N TYR A 80 7.70 -3.05 -0.60
CA TYR A 80 7.85 -4.46 -0.93
C TYR A 80 9.31 -4.89 -1.07
N ASP A 81 10.18 -3.97 -1.50
CA ASP A 81 11.61 -4.20 -1.62
C ASP A 81 12.26 -4.25 -0.21
N ASP A 82 11.80 -3.38 0.70
CA ASP A 82 12.26 -3.33 2.09
C ASP A 82 11.68 -4.48 2.93
N MET A 83 10.44 -4.91 2.66
CA MET A 83 9.79 -6.01 3.37
C MET A 83 8.93 -6.86 2.42
N PRO A 84 9.51 -7.94 1.85
CA PRO A 84 8.79 -8.82 0.95
C PRO A 84 7.66 -9.53 1.69
N ARG A 85 6.66 -9.99 0.93
CA ARG A 85 5.42 -10.60 1.49
C ARG A 85 5.68 -11.74 2.47
N ALA A 86 6.78 -12.47 2.32
CA ALA A 86 7.15 -13.57 3.20
C ALA A 86 7.39 -13.13 4.66
N ASP A 87 7.79 -11.88 4.86
CA ASP A 87 8.14 -11.33 6.16
C ASP A 87 6.98 -10.53 6.79
N TRP A 88 5.82 -10.49 6.12
CA TRP A 88 4.66 -9.77 6.61
C TRP A 88 4.10 -10.42 7.88
N PRO A 89 3.67 -9.63 8.88
CA PRO A 89 3.07 -10.17 10.09
C PRO A 89 1.86 -11.06 9.77
N PRO A 90 1.81 -12.31 10.29
CA PRO A 90 0.74 -13.26 9.95
C PRO A 90 -0.65 -12.69 10.21
N HIS A 91 -0.83 -11.96 11.31
CA HIS A 91 -2.11 -11.37 11.70
C HIS A 91 -2.65 -10.34 10.68
N LEU A 92 -1.80 -9.67 9.90
CA LEU A 92 -2.24 -8.74 8.84
C LEU A 92 -2.69 -9.50 7.58
N VAL A 93 -2.05 -10.63 7.29
CA VAL A 93 -2.42 -11.50 6.16
C VAL A 93 -3.70 -12.31 6.49
N GLU A 94 -3.78 -12.82 7.71
CA GLU A 94 -4.90 -13.64 8.22
C GLU A 94 -6.17 -12.80 8.42
N ALA A 95 -6.08 -11.59 8.99
CA ALA A 95 -7.25 -10.72 9.18
C ALA A 95 -7.97 -10.39 7.87
N GLN A 96 -7.23 -10.26 6.77
CA GLN A 96 -7.81 -10.04 5.45
C GLN A 96 -8.41 -11.31 4.85
N ALA A 97 -7.79 -12.47 5.06
CA ALA A 97 -8.35 -13.75 4.62
C ALA A 97 -9.69 -14.02 5.32
N VAL A 98 -9.74 -13.82 6.64
CA VAL A 98 -10.96 -13.92 7.45
C VAL A 98 -12.02 -12.93 6.98
N LEU A 99 -11.65 -11.65 6.78
CA LEU A 99 -12.60 -10.64 6.30
C LEU A 99 -13.15 -10.98 4.90
N ARG A 100 -12.30 -11.48 3.98
CA ARG A 100 -12.72 -11.93 2.64
C ARG A 100 -13.69 -13.10 2.73
N GLU A 101 -13.41 -14.08 3.58
CA GLU A 101 -14.32 -15.21 3.83
C GLU A 101 -15.64 -14.78 4.47
N GLU A 102 -15.61 -13.86 5.43
CA GLU A 102 -16.82 -13.32 6.06
C GLU A 102 -17.68 -12.53 5.07
N LEU A 103 -17.06 -11.68 4.24
CA LEU A 103 -17.76 -10.97 3.17
C LEU A 103 -18.31 -11.92 2.12
N ALA A 104 -17.58 -12.98 1.75
CA ALA A 104 -18.06 -14.00 0.84
C ALA A 104 -19.26 -14.79 1.42
N ARG A 105 -19.22 -15.13 2.71
CA ARG A 105 -20.35 -15.75 3.43
C ARG A 105 -21.57 -14.84 3.51
N LYS A 106 -21.38 -13.52 3.65
CA LYS A 106 -22.48 -12.53 3.71
C LYS A 106 -23.07 -12.21 2.33
N ALA A 107 -22.40 -12.59 1.24
CA ALA A 107 -22.85 -12.36 -0.13
C ALA A 107 -23.55 -13.59 -0.77
N ALA A 108 -23.63 -14.71 -0.05
CA ALA A 108 -24.32 -15.95 -0.44
C ALA A 108 -25.67 -16.07 0.28
#